data_AF-A0A3S0TR88-F1
#
_entry.id   AF-A0A3S0TR88-F1
#
_cell.length_a   1.000
_cell.length_b   1.000
_cell.length_c   1.000
_cell.angle_alpha   90.00
_cell.angle_beta   90.00
_cell.angle_gamma   90.00
#
_symmetry.space_group_name_H-M   'P 1'
#
loop_
_entity.id
_entity.type
_entity.pdbx_description
1 polymer ?
#
loop_
_entity_poly.entity_id
_entity_poly.type
_entity_poly.pdbx_seq_one_letter_code
_entity_poly.pdbx_strand_id
1 'polypeptide(L)'
;MITTLLGILGILATINLLFSFLFIISYSAGKGLYKWLVMDMDFLEFLYTPFLGPTLYVAMRLYERFNWFVVRIVIFFYAVLLLVLLIVFFYLFGTLG
;
A
#
# COMPACT_ATOMS: atom_id res chain seq x y z
N MET A 1 -13.95 11.64 16.32
CA MET A 1 -13.26 12.36 15.22
C MET A 1 -11.83 11.85 15.03
N ILE A 2 -11.01 11.75 16.09
CA ILE A 2 -9.66 11.13 16.01
C ILE A 2 -9.75 9.61 15.76
N THR A 3 -10.68 8.93 16.42
CA THR A 3 -10.94 7.49 16.24
C THR A 3 -11.33 7.11 14.82
N THR A 4 -12.24 7.87 14.20
CA THR A 4 -12.62 7.71 12.80
C THR A 4 -11.45 7.90 11.84
N LEU A 5 -10.54 8.86 12.11
CA LEU A 5 -9.33 9.06 11.33
C LEU A 5 -8.36 7.87 11.48
N LEU A 6 -8.15 7.38 12.70
CA LEU A 6 -7.32 6.19 12.98
C LEU A 6 -7.86 4.94 12.28
N GLY A 7 -9.19 4.75 12.27
CA GLY A 7 -9.84 3.66 11.53
C GLY A 7 -9.60 3.74 10.02
N ILE A 8 -9.76 4.93 9.43
CA ILE A 8 -9.50 5.14 7.99
C ILE A 8 -8.02 4.90 7.66
N LEU A 9 -7.10 5.40 8.49
CA LEU A 9 -5.65 5.18 8.33
C LEU A 9 -5.27 3.70 8.49
N GLY A 10 -5.93 2.96 9.38
CA GLY A 10 -5.74 1.52 9.53
C GLY A 10 -6.17 0.73 8.29
N ILE A 11 -7.33 1.07 7.71
CA ILE A 11 -7.82 0.46 6.45
C ILE A 11 -6.85 0.79 5.29
N LEU A 12 -6.42 2.04 5.18
CA LEU A 12 -5.41 2.49 4.23
C LEU A 12 -4.10 1.68 4.34
N ALA A 13 -3.58 1.54 5.55
CA ALA A 13 -2.37 0.77 5.80
C ALA A 13 -2.55 -0.71 5.42
N THR A 14 -3.73 -1.28 5.69
CA THR A 14 -4.07 -2.66 5.33
C THR A 14 -4.04 -2.87 3.81
N ILE A 15 -4.67 -1.97 3.06
CA ILE A 15 -4.69 -2.04 1.59
C ILE A 15 -3.27 -1.93 1.03
N ASN A 16 -2.46 -0.98 1.54
CA ASN A 16 -1.06 -0.84 1.13
C ASN A 16 -0.21 -2.08 1.47
N LEU A 17 -0.49 -2.73 2.61
CA LEU A 17 0.20 -3.96 3.00
C LEU A 17 -0.13 -5.12 2.04
N LEU A 18 -1.40 -5.29 1.68
CA LEU A 18 -1.82 -6.29 0.70
C LEU A 18 -1.18 -6.06 -0.67
N PHE A 19 -1.12 -4.80 -1.12
CA PHE A 19 -0.42 -4.44 -2.35
C PHE A 19 1.08 -4.69 -2.27
N SER A 20 1.70 -4.47 -1.11
CA SER A 20 3.12 -4.76 -0.91
C SER A 20 3.40 -6.25 -1.10
N PHE A 21 2.55 -7.13 -0.56
CA PHE A 21 2.65 -8.57 -0.82
C PHE A 21 2.46 -8.93 -2.29
N LEU A 22 1.49 -8.30 -2.96
CA LEU A 22 1.27 -8.50 -4.39
C LEU A 22 2.53 -8.14 -5.20
N PHE A 23 3.19 -7.02 -4.88
CA PHE A 23 4.43 -6.60 -5.54
C PHE A 23 5.63 -7.48 -5.19
N ILE A 24 5.72 -8.02 -3.97
CA ILE A 24 6.75 -8.99 -3.60
C ILE A 24 6.61 -10.25 -4.46
N ILE A 25 5.39 -10.74 -4.63
CA ILE A 25 5.12 -11.95 -5.43
C ILE A 25 5.32 -11.66 -6.92
N SER A 26 4.65 -10.65 -7.46
CA SER A 26 4.67 -10.35 -8.89
C SER A 26 4.44 -8.86 -9.19
N TYR A 27 5.47 -8.23 -9.76
CA TYR A 27 5.38 -6.87 -10.30
C TYR A 27 4.29 -6.72 -11.37
N SER A 28 4.18 -7.70 -12.27
CA SER A 28 3.20 -7.69 -13.36
C SER A 28 1.77 -7.74 -12.82
N ALA A 29 1.52 -8.55 -11.79
CA ALA A 29 0.22 -8.63 -11.14
C ALA A 29 -0.14 -7.31 -10.42
N GLY A 30 0.80 -6.72 -9.68
CA GLY A 30 0.60 -5.44 -9.01
C GLY A 30 0.31 -4.29 -9.98
N LYS A 31 1.07 -4.21 -11.07
CA LYS A 31 0.85 -3.21 -12.14
C LYS A 31 -0.46 -3.44 -12.89
N GLY A 32 -0.79 -4.70 -13.20
CA GLY A 32 -2.02 -5.08 -13.89
C GLY A 32 -3.27 -4.77 -13.06
N LEU A 33 -3.25 -5.07 -11.77
CA LEU A 33 -4.36 -4.80 -10.86
C LEU A 33 -4.61 -3.30 -10.66
N TYR A 34 -3.54 -2.49 -10.56
CA TYR A 34 -3.69 -1.03 -10.56
C TYR A 34 -4.24 -0.49 -11.87
N LYS A 35 -3.70 -0.96 -13.01
CA LYS A 35 -4.19 -0.54 -14.33
C LYS A 35 -5.66 -0.91 -14.50
N TRP A 36 -6.08 -2.08 -14.03
CA TRP A 36 -7.47 -2.52 -14.03
C TRP A 36 -8.36 -1.61 -13.16
N LEU A 37 -7.94 -1.33 -11.93
CA LEU A 37 -8.68 -0.45 -11.02
C LEU A 37 -8.81 1.00 -11.51
N VAL A 38 -7.81 1.51 -12.25
CA VAL A 38 -7.78 2.89 -12.73
C VAL A 38 -8.40 3.05 -14.11
N MET A 39 -8.13 2.16 -15.07
CA MET A 39 -8.69 2.27 -16.43
C MET A 39 -10.17 1.92 -16.52
N ASP A 40 -10.67 0.98 -15.70
CA ASP A 40 -12.10 0.63 -15.75
C ASP A 40 -12.96 1.59 -14.93
N MET A 41 -12.36 2.49 -14.14
CA MET A 41 -13.05 3.45 -13.30
C MET A 41 -12.41 4.85 -13.40
N ASP A 42 -12.59 5.50 -14.55
CA ASP A 42 -12.01 6.83 -14.91
C ASP A 42 -12.16 7.93 -13.84
N PHE A 43 -13.14 7.85 -12.93
CA PHE A 43 -13.34 8.81 -11.84
C PHE A 43 -12.67 8.45 -10.50
N LEU A 44 -12.18 7.21 -10.36
CA LEU A 44 -11.62 6.72 -9.10
C LEU A 44 -10.11 6.91 -9.00
N GLU A 45 -9.43 7.40 -10.05
CA GLU A 45 -7.99 7.67 -10.01
C GLU A 45 -7.63 8.63 -8.87
N PHE A 46 -8.46 9.65 -8.62
CA PHE A 46 -8.30 10.63 -7.53
C PHE A 46 -8.52 10.03 -6.13
N LEU A 47 -9.35 8.99 -6.03
CA LEU A 47 -9.49 8.23 -4.80
C LEU A 47 -8.30 7.30 -4.65
N TYR A 48 -8.00 6.44 -5.63
CA TYR A 48 -6.97 5.42 -5.51
C TYR A 48 -5.55 5.97 -5.43
N THR A 49 -5.27 7.19 -5.88
CA THR A 49 -3.93 7.79 -5.73
C THR A 49 -3.47 7.88 -4.28
N PRO A 50 -4.24 8.43 -3.32
CA PRO A 50 -3.86 8.38 -1.91
C PRO A 50 -3.94 6.96 -1.30
N PHE A 51 -4.84 6.07 -1.76
CA PHE A 51 -4.96 4.72 -1.17
C PHE A 51 -3.91 3.71 -1.66
N LEU A 52 -3.56 3.72 -2.94
CA LEU A 52 -2.70 2.75 -3.61
C LEU A 52 -1.41 3.34 -4.16
N GLY A 53 -1.42 4.65 -4.41
CA GLY A 53 -0.33 5.37 -5.04
C GLY A 53 1.01 5.28 -4.31
N PRO A 54 1.11 5.33 -2.96
CA PRO A 54 2.41 5.29 -2.29
C PRO A 54 3.18 4.00 -2.56
N THR A 55 2.53 2.85 -2.34
CA THR A 55 3.14 1.52 -2.56
C THR A 55 3.46 1.29 -4.03
N LEU A 56 2.55 1.70 -4.92
CA LEU A 56 2.70 1.57 -6.36
C LEU A 56 3.85 2.44 -6.91
N TYR A 57 3.91 3.70 -6.47
CA TYR A 57 4.94 4.65 -6.88
C TYR A 57 6.32 4.21 -6.43
N VAL A 58 6.43 3.76 -5.17
CA VAL A 58 7.67 3.20 -4.62
C VAL A 58 8.08 1.95 -5.40
N ALA A 59 7.15 1.03 -5.66
CA ALA A 59 7.43 -0.17 -6.42
C ALA A 59 7.92 0.15 -7.85
N MET A 60 7.22 1.03 -8.59
CA MET A 60 7.63 1.41 -9.95
C MET A 60 9.02 2.05 -9.99
N ARG A 61 9.28 3.04 -9.12
CA ARG A 61 10.60 3.70 -9.01
C ARG A 61 11.73 2.71 -8.70
N LEU A 62 11.46 1.71 -7.88
CA LEU A 62 12.44 0.69 -7.51
C LEU A 62 12.67 -0.31 -8.63
N TYR A 63 11.62 -0.81 -9.29
CA TYR A 63 11.71 -1.73 -10.42
C TYR A 63 12.39 -1.14 -11.66
N GLU A 64 12.35 0.18 -11.83
CA GLU A 64 13.08 0.87 -12.91
C GLU A 64 14.58 1.04 -12.62
N ARG A 65 14.98 1.13 -11.34
CA ARG A 65 16.37 1.47 -10.96
C ARG A 65 17.19 0.29 -10.46
N PHE A 66 16.55 -0.75 -9.94
CA PHE A 66 17.22 -1.85 -9.26
C PHE A 66 16.83 -3.22 -9.82
N ASN A 67 17.69 -4.21 -9.57
CA ASN A 67 17.41 -5.60 -9.89
C ASN A 67 16.18 -6.10 -9.11
N TRP A 68 15.40 -6.99 -9.73
CA TRP A 68 14.16 -7.54 -9.17
C TRP A 68 14.31 -8.09 -7.74
N PHE A 69 15.47 -8.65 -7.40
CA PHE A 69 15.77 -9.18 -6.06
C PHE A 69 15.87 -8.07 -5.00
N VAL A 70 16.59 -6.99 -5.31
CA VAL A 70 16.74 -5.82 -4.41
C VAL A 70 15.38 -5.18 -4.17
N VAL A 71 14.56 -5.06 -5.22
CA VAL A 71 13.22 -4.49 -5.10
C VAL A 71 12.34 -5.28 -4.14
N ARG A 72 12.36 -6.61 -4.22
CA ARG A 72 11.61 -7.48 -3.29
C ARG A 72 12.05 -7.28 -1.84
N ILE A 73 13.36 -7.14 -1.60
CA ILE A 73 13.89 -6.88 -0.25
C ILE A 73 13.40 -5.52 0.26
N VAL A 74 13.47 -4.47 -0.55
CA VAL A 74 13.01 -3.12 -0.14
C VAL A 74 11.51 -3.10 0.12
N ILE A 75 10.70 -3.72 -0.75
CA ILE A 75 9.25 -3.81 -0.55
C ILE A 75 8.92 -4.66 0.68
N PHE A 76 9.72 -5.70 0.98
CA PHE A 76 9.57 -6.47 2.21
C PHE A 76 9.78 -5.60 3.46
N PHE A 77 10.85 -4.80 3.51
CA PHE A 77 11.05 -3.86 4.63
C PHE A 77 9.93 -2.82 4.73
N TYR A 78 9.44 -2.32 3.60
CA TYR A 78 8.29 -1.43 3.55
C TYR A 78 7.02 -2.11 4.10
N ALA A 79 6.77 -3.37 3.76
CA ALA A 79 5.65 -4.14 4.30
C ALA A 79 5.76 -4.33 5.83
N VAL A 80 6.98 -4.59 6.35
CA VAL A 80 7.22 -4.68 7.80
C VAL A 80 6.91 -3.35 8.49
N LEU A 81 7.35 -2.22 7.92
CA LEU A 81 7.04 -0.89 8.45
C LEU A 81 5.53 -0.62 8.46
N LEU A 82 4.83 -0.95 7.38
CA LEU A 82 3.37 -0.83 7.31
C LEU A 82 2.67 -1.69 8.36
N LEU A 83 3.16 -2.91 8.59
CA LEU A 83 2.61 -3.80 9.62
C LEU A 83 2.78 -3.23 11.02
N VAL A 84 3.94 -2.65 11.34
CA VAL A 84 4.16 -1.95 12.62
C VAL A 84 3.22 -0.75 12.74
N LEU A 85 3.08 0.05 11.68
CA LEU A 85 2.19 1.20 11.64
C LEU A 85 0.73 0.78 11.89
N LEU A 86 0.31 -0.33 11.29
CA LEU A 86 -1.02 -0.90 11.43
C LEU A 86 -1.29 -1.33 12.86
N ILE A 87 -0.34 -2.04 13.50
CA ILE A 87 -0.44 -2.43 14.91
C ILE A 87 -0.60 -1.18 15.80
N VAL A 88 0.20 -0.14 15.56
CA VAL A 88 0.13 1.12 16.32
C VAL A 88 -1.24 1.80 16.13
N PHE A 89 -1.74 1.90 14.91
CA PHE A 89 -3.04 2.53 14.65
C PHE A 89 -4.21 1.76 15.25
N PHE A 90 -4.21 0.43 15.17
CA PHE A 90 -5.25 -0.39 15.80
C PHE A 90 -5.18 -0.35 17.33
N TYR A 91 -3.97 -0.33 17.91
CA TYR A 91 -3.80 -0.17 19.35
C TYR A 91 -4.30 1.19 19.84
N LEU A 92 -3.93 2.28 19.16
CA LEU A 92 -4.40 3.62 19.48
C LEU A 92 -5.91 3.74 19.28
N PHE A 93 -6.46 3.11 18.25
CA PHE A 93 -7.91 3.08 18.02
C PHE A 93 -8.66 2.40 19.17
N GLY A 94 -8.17 1.24 19.64
CA GLY A 94 -8.78 0.53 20.78
C GLY A 94 -8.58 1.22 22.13
N THR A 95 -7.57 2.09 22.27
CA THR A 95 -7.30 2.82 23.51
C THR A 95 -8.04 4.17 23.58
N LEU A 96 -8.27 4.80 22.42
CA LEU A 96 -8.89 6.13 22.30
C LEU A 96 -10.36 6.09 21.86
N GLY A 97 -10.85 4.93 21.44
CA GLY A 97 -12.25 4.67 21.07
C GLY A 97 -13.02 3.99 22.19
#